data_AF-A0A935PT69-F1
#
_entry.id   AF-A0A935PT69-F1
#
_cell.length_a   1.000
_cell.length_b   1.000
_cell.length_c   1.000
_cell.angle_alpha   90.00
_cell.angle_beta   90.00
_cell.angle_gamma   90.00
#
_symmetry.space_group_name_H-M   'P 1'
#
loop_
_entity.id
_entity.type
_entity.pdbx_description
1 polymer ?
#
loop_
_entity_poly.entity_id
_entity_poly.type
_entity_poly.pdbx_seq_one_letter_code
_entity_poly.pdbx_strand_id
1 'polypeptide(L)'
;MNEFLRDFGVREVVKLEQNYRSQGTILEAANAVISRNRARLGKNLWTAEGKGELLRIFAAANDEEEARFVVDEVKQLHREGMNLSHMALLYRSNAQSRILEHHLFRSGIAYKVYGGLRFFERQEVKHALAYLRLAANSDDDTAFSRVVNFPPRGIGARSIEQLQEAAQAGLGSLAHAAKANAVPGRGGAAIGQFMAMVERLRAASEHLTLPELIEEVLELSKLKDHYAAERDGQDRVENLNELVNAATLFHDEFESGVEPAGESQPDVAAVAGTHQQQVLAAFLSHASLEAGEHEAAAGQDALQLMTVHASKGLEFDAVFLSGLEEGLFPHDNSLNEEGGIEEERRLMYVAITRARKRLYLSYAGSRMLHGQPRYGIVSRFVEEIPAELCKWIVLPERQPLATPGRGGWDKPAWSNTGGGSGNAWGSGGGRAPGPDPNRYPNAPRANFETRRPDEHPFSVGQNVVHAKFGEGTVINFEGRGLDARVQVKFRTEGTKWLALQYAKLTPA
;
A
#
# COMPACT_ATOMS: atom_id res chain seq x y z
N MET A 1 22.34 -1.27 -28.13
CA MET A 1 23.41 -0.28 -28.40
C MET A 1 24.60 -0.90 -29.10
N ASN A 2 25.18 -2.02 -28.61
CA ASN A 2 26.25 -2.71 -29.33
C ASN A 2 25.80 -3.22 -30.72
N GLU A 3 24.55 -3.68 -30.83
CA GLU A 3 23.91 -3.99 -32.11
C GLU A 3 23.76 -2.74 -32.97
N PHE A 4 23.20 -1.65 -32.44
CA PHE A 4 23.11 -0.36 -33.16
C PHE A 4 24.46 0.15 -33.69
N LEU A 5 25.54 0.06 -32.90
CA LEU A 5 26.89 0.45 -33.29
C LEU A 5 27.43 -0.42 -34.43
N ARG A 6 27.14 -1.72 -34.38
CA ARG A 6 27.55 -2.72 -35.37
C ARG A 6 26.75 -2.60 -36.66
N ASP A 7 25.44 -2.44 -36.55
CA ASP A 7 24.49 -2.45 -37.67
C ASP A 7 24.56 -1.16 -38.49
N PHE A 8 24.79 -0.02 -37.83
CA PHE A 8 24.84 1.29 -38.48
C PHE A 8 26.26 1.84 -38.67
N GLY A 9 27.31 1.08 -38.31
CA GLY A 9 28.70 1.46 -38.52
C GLY A 9 29.07 2.81 -37.88
N VAL A 10 28.45 3.13 -36.75
CA VAL A 10 28.59 4.44 -36.07
C VAL A 10 29.98 4.55 -35.45
N ARG A 11 30.78 5.52 -35.94
CA ARG A 11 32.18 5.71 -35.52
C ARG A 11 32.34 6.59 -34.27
N GLU A 12 31.39 7.48 -34.01
CA GLU A 12 31.42 8.41 -32.88
C GLU A 12 30.13 8.34 -32.08
N VAL A 13 30.24 8.05 -30.78
CA VAL A 13 29.11 8.02 -29.85
C VAL A 13 29.19 9.23 -28.95
N VAL A 14 28.24 10.16 -29.11
CA VAL A 14 28.13 11.32 -28.22
C VAL A 14 27.35 10.92 -26.97
N LYS A 15 28.00 11.02 -25.80
CA LYS A 15 27.37 10.77 -24.49
C LYS A 15 27.00 12.10 -23.84
N LEU A 16 25.70 12.34 -23.66
CA LEU A 16 25.19 13.52 -22.96
C LEU A 16 25.19 13.29 -21.44
N GLU A 17 26.27 13.64 -20.75
CA GLU A 17 26.47 13.32 -19.32
C GLU A 17 26.00 14.40 -18.35
N GLN A 18 25.76 15.61 -18.83
CA GLN A 18 25.25 16.70 -18.00
C GLN A 18 23.72 16.62 -17.86
N ASN A 19 23.25 16.55 -16.61
CA ASN A 19 21.84 16.64 -16.24
C ASN A 19 21.50 18.09 -15.83
N TYR A 20 20.40 18.60 -16.34
CA TYR A 20 19.90 19.97 -16.08
C TYR A 20 18.57 19.98 -15.31
N ARG A 21 18.15 18.83 -14.77
CA ARG A 21 16.84 18.64 -14.12
C ARG A 21 16.99 18.50 -12.62
N SER A 22 17.83 17.57 -12.19
CA SER A 22 17.89 17.07 -10.83
C SER A 22 19.10 17.64 -10.12
N GLN A 23 18.93 17.92 -8.83
CA GLN A 23 20.00 18.31 -7.93
C GLN A 23 21.01 17.18 -7.68
N GLY A 24 22.20 17.55 -7.20
CA GLY A 24 23.34 16.63 -7.06
C GLY A 24 23.02 15.38 -6.23
N THR A 25 22.40 15.55 -5.06
CA THR A 25 22.08 14.43 -4.15
C THR A 25 21.14 13.40 -4.79
N ILE A 26 20.11 13.85 -5.51
CA ILE A 26 19.17 12.96 -6.22
C ILE A 26 19.88 12.20 -7.34
N LEU A 27 20.74 12.89 -8.09
CA LEU A 27 21.47 12.29 -9.20
C LEU A 27 22.53 11.30 -8.72
N GLU A 28 23.21 11.60 -7.61
CA GLU A 28 24.15 10.69 -6.94
C GLU A 28 23.44 9.43 -6.46
N ALA A 29 22.27 9.55 -5.83
CA ALA A 29 21.45 8.42 -5.43
C ALA A 29 21.01 7.56 -6.65
N ALA A 30 20.54 8.20 -7.73
CA ALA A 30 20.17 7.49 -8.95
C ALA A 30 21.36 6.74 -9.57
N ASN A 31 22.53 7.39 -9.65
CA ASN A 31 23.75 6.78 -10.16
C ASN A 31 24.21 5.60 -9.30
N ALA A 32 24.07 5.70 -7.98
CA ALA A 32 24.43 4.63 -7.05
C ALA A 32 23.56 3.38 -7.26
N VAL A 33 22.24 3.56 -7.34
CA VAL A 33 21.29 2.47 -7.64
C VAL A 33 21.65 1.83 -8.98
N ILE A 34 21.65 2.58 -10.09
CA ILE A 34 21.86 2.01 -11.44
C ILE A 34 23.27 1.44 -11.65
N SER A 35 24.26 1.78 -10.82
CA SER A 35 25.62 1.24 -10.91
C SER A 35 25.70 -0.27 -10.69
N ARG A 36 24.72 -0.85 -9.99
CA ARG A 36 24.68 -2.29 -9.71
C ARG A 36 24.15 -3.15 -10.87
N ASN A 37 23.66 -2.54 -11.95
CA ASN A 37 23.31 -3.26 -13.18
C ASN A 37 24.57 -3.66 -13.96
N ARG A 38 24.67 -4.93 -14.35
CA ARG A 38 25.85 -5.47 -15.05
C ARG A 38 25.84 -5.10 -16.53
N ALA A 39 24.67 -5.06 -17.17
CA ALA A 39 24.52 -4.76 -18.60
C ALA A 39 24.47 -3.24 -18.91
N ARG A 40 25.30 -2.42 -18.27
CA ARG A 40 25.31 -0.94 -18.41
C ARG A 40 26.40 -0.45 -19.37
N LEU A 41 26.06 0.57 -20.17
CA LEU A 41 26.96 1.22 -21.14
C LEU A 41 27.92 2.28 -20.52
N GLY A 42 28.16 2.23 -19.20
CA GLY A 42 29.09 3.12 -18.49
C GLY A 42 28.87 4.61 -18.77
N LYS A 43 27.78 5.18 -18.26
CA LYS A 43 27.44 6.61 -18.39
C LYS A 43 27.03 7.17 -17.03
N ASN A 44 27.86 7.97 -16.39
CA ASN A 44 27.51 8.63 -15.13
C ASN A 44 27.01 10.03 -15.42
N LEU A 45 25.84 10.36 -14.89
CA LEU A 45 25.30 11.71 -15.03
C LEU A 45 25.87 12.59 -13.94
N TRP A 46 26.24 13.83 -14.27
CA TRP A 46 26.60 14.86 -13.30
C TRP A 46 25.72 16.10 -13.52
N THR A 47 25.57 16.93 -12.50
CA THR A 47 24.79 18.17 -12.58
C THR A 47 25.66 19.34 -12.12
N ALA A 48 25.43 20.50 -12.74
CA ALA A 48 26.03 21.77 -12.30
C ALA A 48 25.18 22.45 -11.23
N GLU A 49 23.97 21.95 -10.96
CA GLU A 49 23.17 22.41 -9.85
C GLU A 49 23.80 21.97 -8.52
N GLY A 50 23.59 22.76 -7.47
CA GLY A 50 24.13 22.45 -6.14
C GLY A 50 23.69 21.09 -5.61
N LYS A 51 24.29 20.65 -4.50
CA LYS A 51 23.99 19.35 -3.88
C LYS A 51 22.50 19.19 -3.56
N GLY A 52 21.81 20.26 -3.21
CA GLY A 52 20.38 20.19 -2.90
C GLY A 52 20.08 19.66 -1.51
N GLU A 53 18.84 19.22 -1.30
CA GLU A 53 18.41 18.60 -0.05
C GLU A 53 18.68 17.07 -0.03
N LEU A 54 18.79 16.50 1.17
CA LEU A 54 18.90 15.05 1.37
C LEU A 54 17.59 14.34 1.02
N LEU A 55 17.70 13.10 0.53
CA LEU A 55 16.55 12.24 0.26
C LEU A 55 15.87 11.91 1.59
N ARG A 56 14.58 12.16 1.69
CA ARG A 56 13.82 11.86 2.91
C ARG A 56 13.29 10.44 2.84
N ILE A 57 13.58 9.63 3.85
CA ILE A 57 13.08 8.26 3.95
C ILE A 57 12.15 8.16 5.15
N PHE A 58 10.94 7.64 4.92
CA PHE A 58 9.96 7.37 5.95
C PHE A 58 9.69 5.87 6.06
N ALA A 59 9.73 5.37 7.30
CA ALA A 59 9.44 3.99 7.65
C ALA A 59 8.08 3.97 8.36
N ALA A 60 7.02 3.58 7.65
CA ALA A 60 5.68 3.48 8.20
C ALA A 60 5.48 2.11 8.87
N ALA A 61 4.71 2.05 9.95
CA ALA A 61 4.29 0.77 10.53
C ALA A 61 3.29 0.05 9.62
N ASN A 62 2.38 0.81 9.01
CA ASN A 62 1.39 0.31 8.05
C ASN A 62 1.21 1.23 6.83
N ASP A 63 0.43 0.76 5.86
CA ASP A 63 0.10 1.48 4.62
C ASP A 63 -0.80 2.72 4.85
N GLU A 64 -1.65 2.71 5.87
CA GLU A 64 -2.40 3.91 6.30
C GLU A 64 -1.46 5.03 6.80
N GLU A 65 -0.47 4.69 7.63
CA GLU A 65 0.52 5.64 8.14
C GLU A 65 1.40 6.17 7.01
N GLU A 66 1.77 5.33 6.04
CA GLU A 66 2.47 5.76 4.83
C GLU A 66 1.64 6.80 4.06
N ALA A 67 0.36 6.50 3.80
CA ALA A 67 -0.53 7.40 3.07
C ALA A 67 -0.75 8.73 3.82
N ARG A 68 -0.92 8.66 5.14
CA ARG A 68 -1.03 9.84 6.01
C ARG A 68 0.22 10.70 5.97
N PHE A 69 1.40 10.08 6.05
CA PHE A 69 2.68 10.80 5.95
C PHE A 69 2.80 11.56 4.62
N VAL A 70 2.46 10.90 3.50
CA VAL A 70 2.47 11.54 2.18
C VAL A 70 1.55 12.77 2.17
N VAL A 71 0.33 12.63 2.68
CA VAL A 71 -0.65 13.73 2.76
C VAL A 71 -0.14 14.89 3.62
N ASP A 72 0.43 14.60 4.78
CA ASP A 72 0.92 15.60 5.72
C ASP A 72 2.10 16.40 5.13
N GLU A 73 3.03 15.72 4.44
CA GLU A 73 4.13 16.36 3.72
C GLU A 73 3.63 17.16 2.51
N VAL A 74 2.69 16.65 1.71
CA VAL A 74 2.08 17.40 0.60
C VAL A 74 1.44 18.69 1.12
N LYS A 75 0.67 18.62 2.23
CA LYS A 75 0.09 19.81 2.88
C LYS A 75 1.15 20.77 3.39
N GLN A 76 2.26 20.26 3.91
CA GLN A 76 3.38 21.09 4.35
C GLN A 76 4.03 21.82 3.17
N LEU A 77 4.38 21.11 2.10
CA LEU A 77 4.96 21.70 0.89
C LEU A 77 4.02 22.74 0.27
N HIS A 78 2.71 22.48 0.28
CA HIS A 78 1.73 23.41 -0.23
C HIS A 78 1.65 24.69 0.61
N ARG A 79 1.72 24.56 1.96
CA ARG A 79 1.83 25.72 2.87
C ARG A 79 3.14 26.49 2.71
N GLU A 80 4.23 25.83 2.31
CA GLU A 80 5.51 26.46 1.97
C GLU A 80 5.46 27.19 0.61
N GLY A 81 4.34 27.12 -0.11
CA GLY A 81 4.10 27.83 -1.38
C GLY A 81 4.37 27.02 -2.64
N MET A 82 4.54 25.70 -2.53
CA MET A 82 4.67 24.83 -3.71
C MET A 82 3.29 24.42 -4.23
N ASN A 83 3.06 24.64 -5.53
CA ASN A 83 1.84 24.22 -6.22
C ASN A 83 1.74 22.69 -6.26
N LEU A 84 0.53 22.15 -6.12
CA LEU A 84 0.25 20.71 -6.16
C LEU A 84 0.64 20.10 -7.52
N SER A 85 0.47 20.85 -8.60
CA SER A 85 0.84 20.49 -9.97
C SER A 85 2.34 20.26 -10.17
N HIS A 86 3.18 20.79 -9.29
CA HIS A 86 4.63 20.57 -9.29
C HIS A 86 5.04 19.37 -8.42
N MET A 87 4.08 18.69 -7.79
CA MET A 87 4.29 17.51 -6.98
C MET A 87 3.76 16.27 -7.69
N ALA A 88 4.44 15.14 -7.51
CA ALA A 88 3.96 13.86 -7.99
C ALA A 88 4.11 12.74 -6.95
N LEU A 89 3.13 11.85 -6.92
CA LEU A 89 3.10 10.63 -6.15
C LEU A 89 3.21 9.44 -7.09
N LEU A 90 4.32 8.71 -6.96
CA LEU A 90 4.67 7.56 -7.76
C LEU A 90 4.48 6.28 -6.95
N TYR A 91 3.88 5.28 -7.60
CA TYR A 91 3.71 3.93 -7.07
C TYR A 91 4.02 2.89 -8.16
N ARG A 92 4.24 1.63 -7.76
CA ARG A 92 4.64 0.56 -8.69
C ARG A 92 3.45 -0.17 -9.30
N SER A 93 2.39 -0.41 -8.53
CA SER A 93 1.13 -1.05 -8.96
C SER A 93 -0.07 -0.13 -8.77
N ASN A 94 -1.06 -0.24 -9.67
CA ASN A 94 -2.32 0.51 -9.61
C ASN A 94 -3.19 0.14 -8.40
N ALA A 95 -2.95 -1.01 -7.77
CA ALA A 95 -3.63 -1.40 -6.53
C ALA A 95 -3.28 -0.44 -5.38
N GLN A 96 -2.03 0.04 -5.32
CA GLN A 96 -1.56 0.98 -4.28
C GLN A 96 -2.27 2.34 -4.35
N SER A 97 -2.82 2.71 -5.51
CA SER A 97 -3.42 4.03 -5.68
C SER A 97 -4.65 4.22 -4.78
N ARG A 98 -5.39 3.15 -4.46
CA ARG A 98 -6.67 3.24 -3.73
C ARG A 98 -6.52 3.88 -2.35
N ILE A 99 -5.60 3.38 -1.52
CA ILE A 99 -5.39 3.91 -0.16
C ILE A 99 -4.86 5.34 -0.21
N LEU A 100 -3.97 5.63 -1.16
CA LEU A 100 -3.43 6.97 -1.36
C LEU A 100 -4.54 7.96 -1.79
N GLU A 101 -5.38 7.56 -2.75
CA GLU A 101 -6.55 8.32 -3.22
C GLU A 101 -7.54 8.59 -2.06
N HIS A 102 -7.81 7.58 -1.22
CA HIS A 102 -8.67 7.71 -0.03
C HIS A 102 -8.20 8.83 0.90
N HIS A 103 -6.92 8.80 1.29
CA HIS A 103 -6.36 9.76 2.24
C HIS A 103 -6.25 11.17 1.63
N LEU A 104 -5.99 11.28 0.33
CA LEU A 104 -5.99 12.55 -0.39
C LEU A 104 -7.40 13.15 -0.45
N PHE A 105 -8.40 12.34 -0.80
CA PHE A 105 -9.81 12.72 -0.84
C PHE A 105 -10.29 13.20 0.53
N ARG A 106 -10.11 12.39 1.59
CA ARG A 106 -10.48 12.76 2.96
C ARG A 106 -9.79 14.04 3.44
N SER A 107 -8.61 14.33 2.90
CA SER A 107 -7.85 15.51 3.26
C SER A 107 -8.20 16.76 2.45
N GLY A 108 -9.13 16.66 1.50
CA GLY A 108 -9.51 17.75 0.61
C GLY A 108 -8.39 18.16 -0.37
N ILE A 109 -7.45 17.27 -0.68
CA ILE A 109 -6.35 17.55 -1.60
C ILE A 109 -6.78 17.15 -3.01
N ALA A 110 -6.85 18.12 -3.93
CA ALA A 110 -7.13 17.84 -5.33
C ALA A 110 -6.01 16.98 -5.94
N TYR A 111 -6.39 15.89 -6.61
CA TYR A 111 -5.45 14.97 -7.25
C TYR A 111 -5.90 14.56 -8.65
N LYS A 112 -4.93 14.18 -9.49
CA LYS A 112 -5.15 13.70 -10.85
C LYS A 112 -4.35 12.44 -11.12
N VAL A 113 -5.03 11.38 -11.55
CA VAL A 113 -4.40 10.12 -11.98
C VAL A 113 -3.94 10.28 -13.43
N TYR A 114 -2.63 10.08 -13.70
CA TYR A 114 -2.03 10.20 -15.02
C TYR A 114 -1.78 8.82 -15.63
N GLY A 115 -2.22 8.62 -16.88
CA GLY A 115 -2.02 7.37 -17.60
C GLY A 115 -2.87 6.20 -17.11
N GLY A 116 -3.94 6.47 -16.35
CA GLY A 116 -4.87 5.47 -15.83
C GLY A 116 -6.23 6.09 -15.50
N LEU A 117 -7.21 5.22 -15.24
CA LEU A 117 -8.51 5.61 -14.71
C LEU A 117 -8.47 5.65 -13.18
N ARG A 118 -9.26 6.52 -12.57
CA ARG A 118 -9.49 6.52 -11.12
C ARG A 118 -10.00 5.17 -10.68
N PHE A 119 -9.81 4.83 -9.41
CA PHE A 119 -10.22 3.53 -8.88
C PHE A 119 -11.68 3.18 -9.22
N PHE A 120 -12.63 4.06 -8.90
CA PHE A 120 -14.07 3.84 -9.16
C PHE A 120 -14.46 3.95 -10.64
N GLU A 121 -13.55 4.40 -11.51
CA GLU A 121 -13.80 4.51 -12.94
C GLU A 121 -13.41 3.25 -13.73
N ARG A 122 -12.58 2.39 -13.14
CA ARG A 122 -12.12 1.14 -13.73
C ARG A 122 -13.30 0.22 -14.05
N GLN A 123 -13.20 -0.53 -15.16
CA GLN A 123 -14.33 -1.28 -15.70
C GLN A 123 -14.81 -2.37 -14.73
N GLU A 124 -13.88 -3.12 -14.16
CA GLU A 124 -14.11 -4.18 -13.18
C GLU A 124 -14.76 -3.64 -11.90
N VAL A 125 -14.29 -2.48 -11.41
CA VAL A 125 -14.88 -1.81 -10.24
C VAL A 125 -16.29 -1.31 -10.56
N LYS A 126 -16.50 -0.68 -11.73
CA LYS A 126 -17.85 -0.27 -12.17
C LYS A 126 -18.83 -1.44 -12.32
N HIS A 127 -18.36 -2.62 -12.71
CA HIS A 127 -19.20 -3.82 -12.75
C HIS A 127 -19.58 -4.29 -11.35
N ALA A 128 -18.62 -4.35 -10.42
CA ALA A 128 -18.90 -4.69 -9.03
C ALA A 128 -19.87 -3.69 -8.38
N LEU A 129 -19.66 -2.38 -8.58
CA LEU A 129 -20.57 -1.33 -8.10
C LEU A 129 -21.96 -1.44 -8.71
N ALA A 130 -22.10 -1.83 -9.99
CA ALA A 130 -23.39 -2.02 -10.61
C ALA A 130 -24.16 -3.19 -9.97
N TYR A 131 -23.50 -4.28 -9.58
CA TYR A 131 -24.13 -5.34 -8.79
C TYR A 131 -24.57 -4.86 -7.41
N LEU A 132 -23.74 -4.08 -6.72
CA LEU A 132 -24.07 -3.49 -5.43
C LEU A 132 -25.25 -2.52 -5.52
N ARG A 133 -25.30 -1.70 -6.58
CA ARG A 133 -26.43 -0.81 -6.89
C ARG A 133 -27.72 -1.58 -7.11
N LEU A 134 -27.68 -2.72 -7.81
CA LEU A 134 -28.84 -3.59 -7.98
C LEU A 134 -29.27 -4.28 -6.68
N ALA A 135 -28.33 -4.61 -5.80
CA ALA A 135 -28.62 -5.18 -4.49
C ALA A 135 -29.27 -4.15 -3.54
N ALA A 136 -28.90 -2.87 -3.65
CA ALA A 136 -29.52 -1.76 -2.92
C ALA A 136 -30.86 -1.34 -3.54
N ASN A 137 -30.90 -1.21 -4.87
CA ASN A 137 -32.07 -0.79 -5.64
C ASN A 137 -32.22 -1.63 -6.92
N SER A 138 -33.20 -2.53 -6.91
CA SER A 138 -33.49 -3.41 -8.05
C SER A 138 -34.03 -2.66 -9.28
N ASP A 139 -34.50 -1.42 -9.12
CA ASP A 139 -35.10 -0.62 -10.19
C ASP A 139 -34.06 0.27 -10.92
N ASP A 140 -32.77 0.07 -10.68
CA ASP A 140 -31.69 0.78 -11.36
C ASP A 140 -31.42 0.22 -12.76
N ASP A 141 -32.11 0.77 -13.76
CA ASP A 141 -31.99 0.37 -15.17
C ASP A 141 -30.59 0.56 -15.75
N THR A 142 -29.83 1.53 -15.24
CA THR A 142 -28.46 1.82 -15.72
C THR A 142 -27.48 0.76 -15.24
N ALA A 143 -27.59 0.36 -13.97
CA ALA A 143 -26.81 -0.74 -13.41
C ALA A 143 -27.22 -2.07 -14.06
N PHE A 144 -28.53 -2.30 -14.22
CA PHE A 144 -29.07 -3.51 -14.85
C PHE A 144 -28.50 -3.71 -16.26
N SER A 145 -28.61 -2.70 -17.13
CA SER A 145 -28.14 -2.78 -18.52
C SER A 145 -26.63 -3.03 -18.62
N ARG A 146 -25.86 -2.57 -17.63
CA ARG A 146 -24.40 -2.74 -17.60
C ARG A 146 -23.98 -4.18 -17.29
N VAL A 147 -24.64 -4.84 -16.34
CA VAL A 147 -24.19 -6.14 -15.82
C VAL A 147 -25.05 -7.33 -16.24
N VAL A 148 -26.21 -7.12 -16.86
CA VAL A 148 -27.13 -8.21 -17.28
C VAL A 148 -26.41 -9.28 -18.10
N ASN A 149 -25.57 -8.88 -19.06
CA ASN A 149 -24.80 -9.79 -19.93
C ASN A 149 -23.29 -9.82 -19.62
N PHE A 150 -22.87 -9.34 -18.44
CA PHE A 150 -21.47 -9.34 -18.03
C PHE A 150 -21.30 -10.03 -16.67
N PRO A 151 -20.56 -11.16 -16.56
CA PRO A 151 -19.94 -11.98 -17.61
C PRO A 151 -20.95 -12.54 -18.65
N PRO A 152 -20.52 -13.04 -19.83
CA PRO A 152 -21.43 -13.46 -20.88
C PRO A 152 -22.35 -14.61 -20.43
N ARG A 153 -23.65 -14.32 -20.31
CA ARG A 153 -24.70 -15.27 -19.87
C ARG A 153 -25.51 -15.86 -21.03
N GLY A 154 -25.06 -15.64 -22.26
CA GLY A 154 -25.79 -16.06 -23.46
C GLY A 154 -27.05 -15.24 -23.72
N ILE A 155 -27.10 -14.00 -23.21
CA ILE A 155 -28.19 -13.06 -23.46
C ILE A 155 -27.86 -12.29 -24.74
N GLY A 156 -28.63 -12.51 -25.81
CA GLY A 156 -28.42 -11.85 -27.10
C GLY A 156 -28.95 -10.42 -27.11
N ALA A 157 -28.41 -9.57 -28.01
CA ALA A 157 -28.83 -8.18 -28.17
C ALA A 157 -30.36 -8.04 -28.36
N ARG A 158 -30.97 -8.94 -29.16
CA ARG A 158 -32.42 -8.97 -29.40
C ARG A 158 -33.24 -9.22 -28.14
N SER A 159 -32.73 -10.02 -27.19
CA SER A 159 -33.40 -10.26 -25.91
C SER A 159 -33.32 -9.05 -24.98
N ILE A 160 -32.23 -8.28 -25.07
CA ILE A 160 -32.07 -7.02 -24.33
C ILE A 160 -33.01 -5.95 -24.89
N GLU A 161 -33.09 -5.83 -26.23
CA GLU A 161 -34.01 -4.91 -26.90
C GLU A 161 -35.47 -5.22 -26.53
N GLN A 162 -35.89 -6.48 -26.59
CA GLN A 162 -37.24 -6.89 -26.18
C GLN A 162 -37.54 -6.57 -24.71
N LEU A 163 -36.55 -6.72 -23.83
CA LEU A 163 -36.70 -6.36 -22.41
C LEU A 163 -36.85 -4.84 -22.23
N GLN A 164 -36.08 -4.05 -22.98
CA GLN A 164 -36.15 -2.58 -22.97
C GLN A 164 -37.49 -2.08 -23.53
N GLU A 165 -37.95 -2.66 -24.64
CA GLU A 165 -39.27 -2.37 -25.22
C GLU A 165 -40.40 -2.71 -24.23
N ALA A 166 -40.32 -3.86 -23.55
CA ALA A 166 -41.31 -4.27 -22.56
C ALA A 166 -41.32 -3.36 -21.31
N ALA A 167 -40.15 -2.87 -20.88
CA ALA A 167 -40.05 -1.89 -19.80
C ALA A 167 -40.70 -0.55 -20.21
N GLN A 168 -40.38 -0.04 -21.41
CA GLN A 168 -40.96 1.19 -21.96
C GLN A 168 -42.47 1.09 -22.23
N ALA A 169 -42.97 -0.09 -22.59
CA ALA A 169 -44.37 -0.32 -22.96
C ALA A 169 -45.34 -0.42 -21.77
N GLY A 170 -44.87 -0.37 -20.52
CA GLY A 170 -45.76 -0.25 -19.34
C GLY A 170 -45.41 -1.08 -18.11
N LEU A 171 -44.20 -1.64 -18.00
CA LEU A 171 -43.81 -2.47 -16.84
C LEU A 171 -42.93 -1.74 -15.81
N GLY A 172 -42.60 -0.46 -16.02
CA GLY A 172 -41.72 0.29 -15.11
C GLY A 172 -40.25 -0.03 -15.39
N SER A 173 -39.52 -0.53 -14.39
CA SER A 173 -38.09 -0.84 -14.51
C SER A 173 -37.81 -2.12 -15.32
N LEU A 174 -36.58 -2.26 -15.82
CA LEU A 174 -36.09 -3.47 -16.50
C LEU A 174 -36.21 -4.71 -15.61
N ALA A 175 -36.06 -4.55 -14.29
CA ALA A 175 -36.23 -5.63 -13.32
C ALA A 175 -37.69 -6.11 -13.23
N HIS A 176 -38.66 -5.20 -13.33
CA HIS A 176 -40.07 -5.57 -13.38
C HIS A 176 -40.42 -6.29 -14.70
N ALA A 177 -39.91 -5.81 -15.83
CA ALA A 177 -40.07 -6.48 -17.12
C ALA A 177 -39.43 -7.88 -17.14
N ALA A 178 -38.30 -8.04 -16.44
CA ALA A 178 -37.62 -9.33 -16.28
C ALA A 178 -38.45 -10.30 -15.40
N LYS A 179 -39.02 -9.82 -14.28
CA LYS A 179 -39.91 -10.61 -13.41
C LYS A 179 -41.22 -11.02 -14.10
N ALA A 180 -41.73 -10.18 -14.99
CA ALA A 180 -42.91 -10.47 -15.80
C ALA A 180 -42.65 -11.49 -16.92
N ASN A 181 -41.42 -12.01 -17.04
CA ASN A 181 -41.01 -12.99 -18.06
C ASN A 181 -41.31 -12.51 -19.50
N ALA A 182 -41.10 -11.21 -19.75
CA ALA A 182 -41.46 -10.55 -21.01
C ALA A 182 -40.68 -11.07 -22.23
N VAL A 183 -39.54 -11.75 -22.02
CA VAL A 183 -38.70 -12.29 -23.08
C VAL A 183 -38.87 -13.83 -23.15
N PRO A 184 -39.39 -14.39 -24.24
CA PRO A 184 -39.51 -15.84 -24.39
C PRO A 184 -38.18 -16.51 -24.78
N GLY A 185 -38.04 -17.80 -24.43
CA GLY A 185 -36.95 -18.65 -24.90
C GLY A 185 -35.68 -18.62 -24.02
N ARG A 186 -34.54 -18.98 -24.63
CA ARG A 186 -33.26 -19.16 -23.91
C ARG A 186 -32.73 -17.88 -23.26
N GLY A 187 -33.00 -16.72 -23.87
CA GLY A 187 -32.68 -15.40 -23.32
C GLY A 187 -33.50 -15.07 -22.07
N GLY A 188 -34.79 -15.41 -22.06
CA GLY A 188 -35.67 -15.26 -20.88
C GLY A 188 -35.24 -16.11 -19.70
N ALA A 189 -34.86 -17.38 -19.94
CA ALA A 189 -34.34 -18.25 -18.90
C ALA A 189 -33.05 -17.73 -18.25
N ALA A 190 -32.13 -17.16 -19.06
CA ALA A 190 -30.90 -16.55 -18.56
C ALA A 190 -31.18 -15.26 -17.76
N ILE A 191 -32.13 -14.43 -18.21
CA ILE A 191 -32.60 -13.25 -17.46
C ILE A 191 -33.24 -13.66 -16.13
N GLY A 192 -34.05 -14.72 -16.11
CA GLY A 192 -34.65 -15.26 -14.88
C GLY A 192 -33.60 -15.74 -13.88
N GLN A 193 -32.55 -16.44 -14.34
CA GLN A 193 -31.42 -16.82 -13.49
C GLN A 193 -30.66 -15.61 -12.94
N PHE A 194 -30.47 -14.58 -13.76
CA PHE A 194 -29.88 -13.31 -13.32
C PHE A 194 -30.74 -12.62 -12.25
N MET A 195 -32.06 -12.56 -12.43
CA MET A 195 -32.97 -12.00 -11.43
C MET A 195 -32.95 -12.78 -10.12
N ALA A 196 -32.92 -14.12 -10.17
CA ALA A 196 -32.78 -14.94 -8.97
C ALA A 196 -31.47 -14.65 -8.21
N MET A 197 -30.38 -14.39 -8.95
CA MET A 197 -29.11 -13.96 -8.35
C MET A 197 -29.22 -12.57 -7.70
N VAL A 198 -29.87 -11.60 -8.36
CA VAL A 198 -30.08 -10.25 -7.79
C VAL A 198 -30.94 -10.31 -6.52
N GLU A 199 -32.00 -11.11 -6.50
CA GLU A 199 -32.81 -11.30 -5.29
C GLU A 199 -32.03 -11.97 -4.15
N ARG A 200 -31.15 -12.92 -4.47
CA ARG A 200 -30.24 -13.51 -3.48
C ARG A 200 -29.27 -12.47 -2.90
N LEU A 201 -28.70 -11.61 -3.74
CA LEU A 201 -27.82 -10.53 -3.31
C LEU A 201 -28.56 -9.48 -2.46
N ARG A 202 -29.82 -9.20 -2.79
CA ARG A 202 -30.67 -8.31 -2.00
C ARG A 202 -30.99 -8.91 -0.62
N ALA A 203 -31.32 -10.19 -0.55
CA ALA A 203 -31.51 -10.87 0.74
C ALA A 203 -30.21 -10.91 1.55
N ALA A 204 -29.06 -11.07 0.89
CA ALA A 204 -27.75 -11.04 1.53
C ALA A 204 -27.41 -9.65 2.09
N SER A 205 -27.80 -8.55 1.41
CA SER A 205 -27.55 -7.18 1.88
C SER A 205 -28.29 -6.82 3.17
N GLU A 206 -29.28 -7.61 3.59
CA GLU A 206 -29.98 -7.42 4.85
C GLU A 206 -29.17 -7.90 6.07
N HIS A 207 -28.25 -8.84 5.89
CA HIS A 207 -27.60 -9.57 6.99
C HIS A 207 -26.07 -9.58 6.92
N LEU A 208 -25.48 -9.48 5.72
CA LEU A 208 -24.02 -9.45 5.55
C LEU A 208 -23.47 -8.04 5.74
N THR A 209 -22.24 -7.96 6.22
CA THR A 209 -21.47 -6.71 6.24
C THR A 209 -21.11 -6.27 4.82
N LEU A 210 -20.77 -4.99 4.64
CA LEU A 210 -20.38 -4.48 3.32
C LEU A 210 -19.22 -5.28 2.67
N PRO A 211 -18.12 -5.63 3.38
CA PRO A 211 -17.06 -6.44 2.79
C PRO A 211 -17.52 -7.84 2.38
N GLU A 212 -18.27 -8.52 3.24
CA GLU A 212 -18.83 -9.86 2.96
C GLU A 212 -19.81 -9.83 1.79
N LEU A 213 -20.63 -8.78 1.68
CA LEU A 213 -21.54 -8.59 0.55
C LEU A 213 -20.78 -8.42 -0.76
N ILE A 214 -19.67 -7.66 -0.78
CA ILE A 214 -18.83 -7.51 -1.96
C ILE A 214 -18.20 -8.85 -2.34
N GLU A 215 -17.71 -9.62 -1.36
CA GLU A 215 -17.19 -10.96 -1.64
C GLU A 215 -18.25 -11.88 -2.24
N GLU A 216 -19.46 -11.96 -1.66
CA GLU A 216 -20.58 -12.74 -2.20
C GLU A 216 -20.98 -12.26 -3.61
N VAL A 217 -20.97 -10.95 -3.87
CA VAL A 217 -21.18 -10.38 -5.22
C VAL A 217 -20.13 -10.90 -6.19
N LEU A 218 -18.85 -10.85 -5.83
CA LEU A 218 -17.75 -11.24 -6.70
C LEU A 218 -17.75 -12.75 -6.99
N GLU A 219 -18.15 -13.57 -6.02
CA GLU A 219 -18.30 -15.02 -6.17
C GLU A 219 -19.53 -15.40 -7.01
N LEU A 220 -20.73 -14.90 -6.64
CA LEU A 220 -21.98 -15.25 -7.35
C LEU A 220 -21.99 -14.77 -8.79
N SER A 221 -21.45 -13.58 -9.04
CA SER A 221 -21.37 -13.01 -10.40
C SER A 221 -20.33 -13.69 -11.27
N LYS A 222 -19.39 -14.46 -10.68
CA LYS A 222 -18.19 -15.03 -11.33
C LYS A 222 -17.31 -13.98 -12.01
N LEU A 223 -17.32 -12.75 -11.50
CA LEU A 223 -16.48 -11.66 -12.04
C LEU A 223 -14.99 -11.98 -11.87
N LYS A 224 -14.59 -12.52 -10.71
CA LYS A 224 -13.18 -12.90 -10.44
C LYS A 224 -12.71 -13.94 -11.47
N ASP A 225 -13.49 -14.99 -11.70
CA ASP A 225 -13.16 -16.05 -12.68
C ASP A 225 -13.05 -15.50 -14.10
N HIS A 226 -13.98 -14.63 -14.50
CA HIS A 226 -14.00 -14.05 -15.84
C HIS A 226 -12.77 -13.17 -16.10
N TYR A 227 -12.44 -12.29 -15.14
CA TYR A 227 -11.27 -11.43 -15.27
C TYR A 227 -9.96 -12.20 -15.13
N ALA A 228 -9.88 -13.21 -14.27
CA ALA A 228 -8.69 -14.05 -14.13
C ALA A 228 -8.32 -14.78 -15.43
N ALA A 229 -9.29 -15.03 -16.32
CA ALA A 229 -9.05 -15.66 -17.62
C ALA A 229 -8.53 -14.68 -18.70
N GLU A 230 -8.52 -13.37 -18.44
CA GLU A 230 -7.98 -12.36 -19.37
C GLU A 230 -6.46 -12.20 -19.25
N ARG A 231 -5.83 -11.65 -20.30
CA ARG A 231 -4.38 -11.45 -20.40
C ARG A 231 -3.83 -10.51 -19.30
N ASP A 232 -4.61 -9.54 -18.85
CA ASP A 232 -4.29 -8.62 -17.74
C ASP A 232 -5.13 -8.96 -16.49
N GLY A 233 -5.49 -10.24 -16.35
CA GLY A 233 -6.46 -10.71 -15.37
C GLY A 233 -6.03 -10.55 -13.92
N GLN A 234 -4.72 -10.67 -13.64
CA GLN A 234 -4.18 -10.46 -12.31
C GLN A 234 -4.46 -9.04 -11.81
N ASP A 235 -4.00 -8.01 -12.53
CA ASP A 235 -4.20 -6.60 -12.16
C ASP A 235 -5.69 -6.25 -11.93
N ARG A 236 -6.59 -6.80 -12.75
CA ARG A 236 -8.04 -6.57 -12.58
C ARG A 236 -8.61 -7.26 -11.36
N VAL A 237 -8.18 -8.50 -11.08
CA VAL A 237 -8.58 -9.21 -9.86
C VAL A 237 -8.00 -8.52 -8.63
N GLU A 238 -6.80 -7.97 -8.70
CA GLU A 238 -6.22 -7.13 -7.65
C GLU A 238 -7.10 -5.91 -7.38
N ASN A 239 -7.53 -5.18 -8.43
CA ASN A 239 -8.45 -4.04 -8.28
C ASN A 239 -9.78 -4.43 -7.61
N LEU A 240 -10.30 -5.62 -7.88
CA LEU A 240 -11.52 -6.13 -7.23
C LEU A 240 -11.29 -6.47 -5.76
N ASN A 241 -10.13 -7.01 -5.40
CA ASN A 241 -9.79 -7.26 -4.00
C ASN A 241 -9.55 -5.94 -3.25
N GLU A 242 -8.99 -4.92 -3.90
CA GLU A 242 -8.89 -3.57 -3.32
C GLU A 242 -10.26 -2.94 -3.04
N LEU A 243 -11.30 -3.33 -3.79
CA LEU A 243 -12.66 -2.88 -3.49
C LEU A 243 -13.17 -3.48 -2.16
N VAL A 244 -12.80 -4.72 -1.84
CA VAL A 244 -13.11 -5.36 -0.56
C VAL A 244 -12.36 -4.68 0.59
N ASN A 245 -11.08 -4.37 0.41
CA ASN A 245 -10.29 -3.60 1.38
C ASN A 245 -10.92 -2.22 1.62
N ALA A 246 -11.28 -1.52 0.55
CA ALA A 246 -11.94 -0.21 0.63
C ALA A 246 -13.28 -0.26 1.39
N ALA A 247 -14.05 -1.32 1.18
CA ALA A 247 -15.28 -1.56 1.92
C ALA A 247 -15.03 -1.88 3.39
N THR A 248 -13.93 -2.57 3.71
CA THR A 248 -13.54 -2.89 5.10
C THR A 248 -13.19 -1.60 5.84
N LEU A 249 -12.33 -0.77 5.26
CA LEU A 249 -11.99 0.55 5.81
C LEU A 249 -13.22 1.43 5.99
N PHE A 250 -14.11 1.48 4.99
CA PHE A 250 -15.33 2.27 5.07
C PHE A 250 -16.28 1.73 6.15
N HIS A 251 -16.43 0.41 6.26
CA HIS A 251 -17.25 -0.22 7.30
C HIS A 251 -16.72 0.11 8.70
N ASP A 252 -15.42 -0.05 8.91
CA ASP A 252 -14.78 0.25 10.20
C ASP A 252 -14.88 1.75 10.56
N GLU A 253 -14.72 2.65 9.59
CA GLU A 253 -14.90 4.10 9.76
C GLU A 253 -16.35 4.44 10.15
N PHE A 254 -17.32 3.83 9.47
CA PHE A 254 -18.75 4.03 9.71
C PHE A 254 -19.18 3.52 11.09
N GLU A 255 -18.73 2.31 11.48
CA GLU A 255 -19.00 1.72 12.81
C GLU A 255 -18.33 2.52 13.93
N SER A 256 -17.15 3.08 13.68
CA SER A 256 -16.41 3.90 14.66
C SER A 256 -17.02 5.29 14.87
N GLY A 257 -18.03 5.68 14.09
CA GLY A 257 -18.68 6.99 14.17
C GLY A 257 -17.74 8.15 13.78
N VAL A 258 -16.65 7.85 13.05
CA VAL A 258 -15.77 8.87 12.50
C VAL A 258 -16.43 9.42 11.25
N GLU A 259 -16.83 10.69 11.26
CA GLU A 259 -17.46 11.29 10.08
C GLU A 259 -16.52 11.16 8.87
N PRO A 260 -16.98 10.59 7.74
CA PRO A 260 -16.21 10.56 6.52
C PRO A 260 -15.91 12.00 6.11
N ALA A 261 -14.62 12.31 5.94
CA ALA A 261 -14.19 13.69 5.76
C ALA A 261 -14.65 14.20 4.38
N GLY A 262 -15.55 15.19 4.38
CA GLY A 262 -16.05 15.84 3.17
C GLY A 262 -17.51 16.31 3.24
N GLU A 263 -18.33 15.71 4.10
CA GLU A 263 -19.71 16.14 4.32
C GLU A 263 -20.00 16.06 5.83
N SER A 264 -20.72 17.04 6.38
CA SER A 264 -21.63 16.76 7.51
C SER A 264 -22.33 15.47 7.15
N GLN A 265 -22.45 14.47 8.04
CA GLN A 265 -23.33 13.30 7.85
C GLN A 265 -24.39 13.70 6.82
N PRO A 266 -24.39 13.15 5.58
CA PRO A 266 -25.50 13.43 4.70
C PRO A 266 -26.70 13.18 5.59
N ASP A 267 -27.70 14.07 5.56
CA ASP A 267 -28.98 13.77 6.17
C ASP A 267 -29.33 12.37 5.65
N VAL A 268 -28.93 11.32 6.38
CA VAL A 268 -29.32 9.94 6.22
C VAL A 268 -30.68 9.96 6.86
N ALA A 269 -31.53 10.78 6.24
CA ALA A 269 -32.93 10.89 6.45
C ALA A 269 -33.40 9.47 6.26
N ALA A 270 -33.53 8.77 7.39
CA ALA A 270 -34.01 7.42 7.57
C ALA A 270 -34.10 6.66 6.23
N VAL A 271 -32.97 6.19 5.69
CA VAL A 271 -33.05 5.19 4.62
C VAL A 271 -33.74 4.00 5.25
N ALA A 272 -35.00 3.78 4.89
CA ALA A 272 -35.81 2.68 5.42
C ALA A 272 -35.13 1.37 5.01
N GLY A 273 -34.59 0.65 5.98
CA GLY A 273 -33.79 -0.55 5.74
C GLY A 273 -33.02 -1.00 6.97
N THR A 274 -32.31 -2.12 6.85
CA THR A 274 -31.41 -2.60 7.90
C THR A 274 -30.18 -1.71 8.02
N HIS A 275 -29.47 -1.78 9.15
CA HIS A 275 -28.18 -1.07 9.35
C HIS A 275 -27.20 -1.33 8.19
N GLN A 276 -27.11 -2.58 7.73
CA GLN A 276 -26.24 -2.97 6.62
C GLN A 276 -26.63 -2.31 5.28
N GLN A 277 -27.94 -2.13 5.03
CA GLN A 277 -28.42 -1.42 3.84
C GLN A 277 -28.10 0.09 3.90
N GLN A 278 -28.07 0.68 5.10
CA GLN A 278 -27.66 2.08 5.28
C GLN A 278 -26.16 2.24 5.00
N VAL A 279 -25.32 1.33 5.50
CA VAL A 279 -23.88 1.31 5.19
C VAL A 279 -23.64 1.18 3.69
N LEU A 280 -24.35 0.26 3.03
CA LEU A 280 -24.27 0.07 1.58
C LEU A 280 -24.67 1.33 0.81
N ALA A 281 -25.78 1.96 1.19
CA ALA A 281 -26.23 3.20 0.56
C ALA A 281 -25.22 4.34 0.75
N ALA A 282 -24.68 4.49 1.96
CA ALA A 282 -23.64 5.48 2.25
C ALA A 282 -22.37 5.24 1.43
N PHE A 283 -21.93 3.98 1.31
CA PHE A 283 -20.78 3.61 0.50
C PHE A 283 -20.99 3.91 -1.00
N LEU A 284 -22.18 3.60 -1.54
CA LEU A 284 -22.50 3.89 -2.94
C LEU A 284 -22.56 5.40 -3.22
N SER A 285 -23.10 6.20 -2.30
CA SER A 285 -23.07 7.66 -2.38
C SER A 285 -21.63 8.18 -2.34
N HIS A 286 -20.84 7.71 -1.38
CA HIS A 286 -19.42 8.07 -1.26
C HIS A 286 -18.62 7.73 -2.54
N ALA A 287 -18.79 6.52 -3.08
CA ALA A 287 -18.14 6.10 -4.32
C ALA A 287 -18.57 6.96 -5.52
N SER A 288 -19.82 7.43 -5.56
CA SER A 288 -20.32 8.34 -6.61
C SER A 288 -19.73 9.75 -6.49
N LEU A 289 -19.57 10.27 -5.27
CA LEU A 289 -18.96 11.57 -5.02
C LEU A 289 -17.46 11.55 -5.37
N GLU A 290 -16.74 10.52 -4.92
CA GLU A 290 -15.31 10.34 -5.23
C GLU A 290 -15.07 10.20 -6.74
N ALA A 291 -16.02 9.58 -7.46
CA ALA A 291 -15.97 9.49 -8.92
C ALA A 291 -16.23 10.83 -9.63
N GLY A 292 -16.99 11.76 -9.04
CA GLY A 292 -17.51 12.95 -9.73
C GLY A 292 -16.89 14.31 -9.35
N GLU A 293 -16.49 14.53 -8.09
CA GLU A 293 -16.41 15.90 -7.55
C GLU A 293 -14.98 16.49 -7.46
N HIS A 294 -13.94 15.67 -7.56
CA HIS A 294 -12.55 16.12 -7.47
C HIS A 294 -11.71 15.85 -8.71
N GLU A 295 -12.32 15.71 -9.89
CA GLU A 295 -11.54 15.92 -11.11
C GLU A 295 -11.15 17.38 -11.17
N ALA A 296 -9.88 17.62 -10.85
CA ALA A 296 -9.25 18.89 -11.14
C ALA A 296 -9.50 19.19 -12.63
N ALA A 297 -10.43 20.10 -12.90
CA ALA A 297 -10.77 20.50 -14.25
C ALA A 297 -9.48 20.94 -14.96
N ALA A 298 -9.41 20.79 -16.28
CA ALA A 298 -8.22 21.13 -17.04
C ALA A 298 -7.69 22.52 -16.65
N GLY A 299 -6.54 22.58 -15.97
CA GLY A 299 -5.91 23.81 -15.46
C GLY A 299 -6.01 24.07 -13.95
N GLN A 300 -6.68 23.20 -13.17
CA GLN A 300 -6.67 23.30 -11.70
C GLN A 300 -5.39 22.70 -11.10
N ASP A 301 -4.92 23.30 -10.01
CA ASP A 301 -3.73 22.85 -9.29
C ASP A 301 -4.03 21.54 -8.53
N ALA A 302 -3.38 20.44 -8.92
CA ALA A 302 -3.66 19.13 -8.37
C ALA A 302 -2.41 18.23 -8.35
N LEU A 303 -2.34 17.37 -7.32
CA LEU A 303 -1.25 16.42 -7.13
C LEU A 303 -1.32 15.34 -8.21
N GLN A 304 -0.18 15.05 -8.87
CA GLN A 304 -0.16 14.05 -9.94
C GLN A 304 0.14 12.65 -9.40
N LEU A 305 -0.82 11.74 -9.53
CA LEU A 305 -0.68 10.32 -9.15
C LEU A 305 -0.40 9.52 -10.41
N MET A 306 0.62 8.67 -10.39
CA MET A 306 0.92 7.82 -11.54
C MET A 306 1.76 6.62 -11.17
N THR A 307 1.76 5.62 -12.04
CA THR A 307 2.73 4.54 -11.94
C THR A 307 4.13 5.03 -12.32
N VAL A 308 5.16 4.39 -11.79
CA VAL A 308 6.57 4.67 -12.17
C VAL A 308 6.75 4.59 -13.70
N HIS A 309 6.07 3.67 -14.38
CA HIS A 309 6.09 3.53 -15.84
C HIS A 309 5.53 4.77 -16.56
N ALA A 310 4.37 5.26 -16.10
CA ALA A 310 3.70 6.42 -16.68
C ALA A 310 4.46 7.74 -16.45
N SER A 311 5.37 7.79 -15.47
CA SER A 311 6.20 8.96 -15.18
C SER A 311 7.28 9.25 -16.24
N LYS A 312 7.52 8.32 -17.18
CA LYS A 312 8.60 8.42 -18.15
C LYS A 312 8.47 9.68 -19.02
N GLY A 313 9.46 10.56 -18.92
CA GLY A 313 9.50 11.82 -19.67
C GLY A 313 8.91 13.01 -18.93
N LEU A 314 8.26 12.80 -17.79
CA LEU A 314 7.75 13.86 -16.90
C LEU A 314 8.81 14.26 -15.86
N GLU A 315 8.61 15.40 -15.20
CA GLU A 315 9.53 15.94 -14.20
C GLU A 315 8.82 16.90 -13.23
N PHE A 316 9.11 16.76 -11.94
CA PHE A 316 8.39 17.42 -10.84
C PHE A 316 9.37 18.03 -9.83
N ASP A 317 8.97 19.11 -9.16
CA ASP A 317 9.80 19.73 -8.13
C ASP A 317 9.93 18.83 -6.90
N ALA A 318 8.83 18.21 -6.47
CA ALA A 318 8.80 17.21 -5.41
C ALA A 318 8.20 15.89 -5.90
N VAL A 319 8.86 14.79 -5.59
CA VAL A 319 8.39 13.44 -5.91
C VAL A 319 8.31 12.60 -4.64
N PHE A 320 7.18 11.94 -4.46
CA PHE A 320 6.93 10.94 -3.43
C PHE A 320 6.92 9.58 -4.09
N LEU A 321 7.76 8.66 -3.62
CA LEU A 321 7.82 7.28 -4.10
C LEU A 321 7.40 6.35 -2.96
N SER A 322 6.24 5.71 -3.14
CA SER A 322 5.58 4.89 -2.13
C SER A 322 5.71 3.39 -2.39
N GLY A 323 5.61 2.59 -1.32
CA GLY A 323 5.67 1.13 -1.37
C GLY A 323 7.02 0.59 -1.82
N LEU A 324 8.11 1.13 -1.28
CA LEU A 324 9.47 0.62 -1.50
C LEU A 324 9.74 -0.62 -0.64
N GLU A 325 9.03 -1.69 -0.98
CA GLU A 325 9.04 -2.98 -0.28
C GLU A 325 9.49 -4.09 -1.24
N GLU A 326 10.22 -5.09 -0.74
CA GLU A 326 10.50 -6.31 -1.48
C GLU A 326 9.18 -7.03 -1.83
N GLY A 327 9.05 -7.44 -3.10
CA GLY A 327 7.85 -8.07 -3.66
C GLY A 327 6.87 -7.07 -4.27
N LEU A 328 6.91 -5.80 -3.86
CA LEU A 328 6.15 -4.71 -4.48
C LEU A 328 7.03 -3.91 -5.44
N PHE A 329 8.16 -3.39 -4.96
CA PHE A 329 9.16 -2.69 -5.76
C PHE A 329 10.59 -2.98 -5.24
N PRO A 330 11.28 -4.03 -5.73
CA PRO A 330 11.01 -4.78 -6.96
C PRO A 330 9.79 -5.71 -6.90
N HIS A 331 9.04 -5.77 -8.00
CA HIS A 331 7.84 -6.61 -8.11
C HIS A 331 8.16 -8.11 -8.18
N ASP A 332 7.38 -8.96 -7.50
CA ASP A 332 7.58 -10.43 -7.43
C ASP A 332 7.69 -11.09 -8.82
N ASN A 333 6.86 -10.68 -9.77
CA ASN A 333 6.92 -11.21 -11.14
C ASN A 333 8.29 -11.00 -11.81
N SER A 334 8.90 -9.84 -11.57
CA SER A 334 10.21 -9.48 -12.12
C SER A 334 11.38 -10.17 -11.40
N LEU A 335 11.15 -10.76 -10.23
CA LEU A 335 12.15 -11.60 -9.57
C LEU A 335 12.32 -12.97 -10.26
N ASN A 336 11.27 -13.46 -10.92
CA ASN A 336 11.27 -14.75 -11.61
C ASN A 336 11.76 -14.67 -13.06
N GLU A 337 11.84 -13.45 -13.62
CA GLU A 337 12.30 -13.22 -14.99
C GLU A 337 13.82 -13.03 -15.07
N GLU A 338 14.43 -13.55 -16.13
CA GLU A 338 15.87 -13.39 -16.37
C GLU A 338 16.20 -11.91 -16.64
N GLY A 339 16.94 -11.29 -15.71
CA GLY A 339 17.26 -9.86 -15.77
C GLY A 339 16.16 -8.92 -15.28
N GLY A 340 15.04 -9.42 -14.74
CA GLY A 340 13.93 -8.58 -14.29
C GLY A 340 14.30 -7.63 -13.15
N ILE A 341 15.20 -8.02 -12.24
CA ILE A 341 15.77 -7.10 -11.22
C ILE A 341 16.50 -5.92 -11.88
N GLU A 342 17.21 -6.15 -12.98
CA GLU A 342 17.89 -5.05 -13.67
C GLU A 342 16.90 -4.07 -14.32
N GLU A 343 15.75 -4.56 -14.77
CA GLU A 343 14.66 -3.73 -15.29
C GLU A 343 13.95 -2.97 -14.17
N GLU A 344 13.60 -3.62 -13.06
CA GLU A 344 13.05 -2.94 -11.87
C GLU A 344 14.00 -1.86 -11.34
N ARG A 345 15.31 -2.10 -11.39
CA ARG A 345 16.32 -1.09 -11.04
C ARG A 345 16.33 0.08 -12.03
N ARG A 346 16.08 -0.16 -13.32
CA ARG A 346 15.91 0.91 -14.31
C ARG A 346 14.64 1.71 -14.04
N LEU A 347 13.55 1.07 -13.63
CA LEU A 347 12.34 1.75 -13.19
C LEU A 347 12.62 2.64 -11.97
N MET A 348 13.35 2.13 -10.98
CA MET A 348 13.75 2.91 -9.80
C MET A 348 14.61 4.12 -10.20
N TYR A 349 15.57 3.92 -11.10
CA TYR A 349 16.36 5.01 -11.65
C TYR A 349 15.49 6.06 -12.36
N VAL A 350 14.50 5.64 -13.14
CA VAL A 350 13.54 6.56 -13.77
C VAL A 350 12.77 7.33 -12.71
N ALA A 351 12.23 6.65 -11.69
CA ALA A 351 11.48 7.26 -10.59
C ALA A 351 12.29 8.34 -9.84
N ILE A 352 13.52 8.01 -9.40
CA ILE A 352 14.41 8.95 -8.70
C ILE A 352 14.69 10.17 -9.59
N THR A 353 14.97 9.96 -10.88
CA THR A 353 15.30 11.04 -11.83
C THR A 353 14.09 11.83 -12.34
N ARG A 354 12.88 11.58 -11.82
CA ARG A 354 11.72 12.46 -12.02
C ARG A 354 11.76 13.68 -11.10
N ALA A 355 12.45 13.57 -9.97
CA ALA A 355 12.55 14.64 -8.97
C ALA A 355 13.58 15.69 -9.38
N ARG A 356 13.19 16.97 -9.30
CA ARG A 356 14.10 18.10 -9.50
C ARG A 356 14.75 18.53 -8.19
N LYS A 357 13.94 18.83 -7.16
CA LYS A 357 14.39 19.45 -5.91
C LYS A 357 14.26 18.54 -4.69
N ARG A 358 13.11 17.88 -4.50
CA ARG A 358 12.82 17.06 -3.32
C ARG A 358 12.40 15.65 -3.73
N LEU A 359 12.96 14.67 -3.03
CA LEU A 359 12.60 13.26 -3.19
C LEU A 359 12.30 12.65 -1.83
N TYR A 360 11.11 12.08 -1.73
CA TYR A 360 10.59 11.37 -0.58
C TYR A 360 10.43 9.90 -0.95
N LEU A 361 10.96 9.03 -0.11
CA LEU A 361 10.90 7.58 -0.23
C LEU A 361 10.15 7.04 0.97
N SER A 362 9.16 6.18 0.77
CA SER A 362 8.42 5.55 1.86
C SER A 362 8.23 4.04 1.64
N TYR A 363 8.13 3.33 2.76
CA TYR A 363 7.78 1.91 2.81
C TYR A 363 6.92 1.64 4.05
N ALA A 364 6.10 0.59 4.00
CA ALA A 364 5.30 0.10 5.12
C ALA A 364 5.85 -1.23 5.64
N GLY A 365 5.95 -1.36 6.97
CA GLY A 365 6.33 -2.62 7.63
C GLY A 365 5.24 -3.70 7.56
N SER A 366 3.99 -3.30 7.37
CA SER A 366 2.85 -4.17 7.12
C SER A 366 1.90 -3.50 6.12
N ARG A 367 1.48 -4.21 5.08
CA ARG A 367 0.52 -3.71 4.09
C ARG A 367 -0.63 -4.68 3.96
N MET A 368 -1.85 -4.16 3.89
CA MET A 368 -3.01 -4.97 3.56
C MET A 368 -3.07 -5.15 2.05
N LEU A 369 -2.59 -6.29 1.54
CA LEU A 369 -2.70 -6.64 0.13
C LEU A 369 -3.66 -7.82 0.00
N HIS A 370 -4.74 -7.62 -0.75
CA HIS A 370 -5.77 -8.65 -0.99
C HIS A 370 -6.41 -9.21 0.29
N GLY A 371 -6.73 -8.34 1.26
CA GLY A 371 -7.33 -8.75 2.54
C GLY A 371 -6.41 -9.56 3.47
N GLN A 372 -5.13 -9.71 3.13
CA GLN A 372 -4.14 -10.36 3.98
C GLN A 372 -3.03 -9.37 4.37
N PRO A 373 -2.66 -9.28 5.66
CA PRO A 373 -1.53 -8.48 6.07
C PRO A 373 -0.24 -9.14 5.55
N ARG A 374 0.47 -8.45 4.67
CA ARG A 374 1.82 -8.79 4.23
C ARG A 374 2.81 -7.93 4.97
N TYR A 375 3.77 -8.56 5.64
CA TYR A 375 4.87 -7.86 6.28
C TYR A 375 5.92 -7.51 5.22
N GLY A 376 6.07 -6.21 4.97
CA GLY A 376 7.00 -5.67 3.98
C GLY A 376 8.43 -5.64 4.52
N ILE A 377 9.36 -6.19 3.75
CA ILE A 377 10.80 -5.94 3.96
C ILE A 377 11.17 -4.72 3.14
N VAL A 378 12.02 -3.84 3.67
CA VAL A 378 12.52 -2.67 2.92
C VAL A 378 13.14 -3.11 1.59
N SER A 379 12.82 -2.38 0.53
CA SER A 379 13.38 -2.65 -0.80
C SER A 379 14.89 -2.53 -0.79
N ARG A 380 15.56 -3.50 -1.43
CA ARG A 380 17.00 -3.45 -1.70
C ARG A 380 17.42 -2.13 -2.36
N PHE A 381 16.56 -1.51 -3.17
CA PHE A 381 16.88 -0.26 -3.85
C PHE A 381 17.10 0.90 -2.88
N VAL A 382 16.46 0.87 -1.70
CA VAL A 382 16.69 1.86 -0.65
C VAL A 382 18.05 1.62 0.02
N GLU A 383 18.42 0.37 0.26
CA GLU A 383 19.73 -0.01 0.81
C GLU A 383 20.90 0.22 -0.17
N GLU A 384 20.61 0.25 -1.47
CA GLU A 384 21.56 0.57 -2.53
C GLU A 384 21.98 2.05 -2.53
N ILE A 385 21.19 2.93 -1.90
CA ILE A 385 21.47 4.37 -1.83
C ILE A 385 22.47 4.64 -0.68
N PRO A 386 23.54 5.43 -0.91
CA PRO A 386 24.48 5.81 0.14
C PRO A 386 23.79 6.52 1.31
N ALA A 387 24.03 6.05 2.53
CA ALA A 387 23.39 6.57 3.74
C ALA A 387 23.65 8.06 3.98
N GLU A 388 24.76 8.61 3.46
CA GLU A 388 25.09 10.04 3.54
C GLU A 388 24.14 10.93 2.74
N LEU A 389 23.42 10.37 1.76
CA LEU A 389 22.44 11.07 0.93
C LEU A 389 21.03 10.99 1.52
N CYS A 390 20.83 10.20 2.58
CA CYS A 390 19.53 9.87 3.15
C CYS A 390 19.32 10.53 4.52
N LYS A 391 18.13 11.10 4.72
CA LYS A 391 17.63 11.58 5.99
C LYS A 391 16.39 10.79 6.38
N TRP A 392 16.52 9.99 7.43
CA TRP A 392 15.41 9.24 8.01
C TRP A 392 14.53 10.17 8.86
N ILE A 393 13.24 10.27 8.52
CA ILE A 393 12.27 11.14 9.23
C ILE A 393 11.85 10.50 10.54
N VAL A 394 11.62 9.18 10.52
CA VAL A 394 11.51 8.33 11.70
C VAL A 394 12.70 7.39 11.67
N LEU A 395 13.51 7.40 12.73
CA LEU A 395 14.54 6.37 12.91
C LEU A 395 13.79 5.03 13.02
N PRO A 396 14.13 4.00 12.21
CA PRO A 396 13.52 2.69 12.39
C PRO A 396 13.73 2.30 13.85
N GLU A 397 12.62 2.09 14.56
CA GLU A 397 12.67 1.73 15.96
C GLU A 397 13.37 0.37 16.05
N ARG A 398 14.67 0.37 16.41
CA ARG A 398 15.31 -0.82 16.97
C ARG A 398 14.61 -1.08 18.29
N GLN A 399 13.50 -1.81 18.28
CA GLN A 399 12.83 -2.22 19.52
C GLN A 399 13.82 -3.01 20.40
N PRO A 400 14.21 -2.52 21.59
CA PRO A 400 14.63 -3.41 22.64
C PRO A 400 13.35 -4.01 23.25
N LEU A 401 13.28 -5.34 23.33
CA LEU A 401 12.31 -6.04 24.17
C LEU A 401 12.43 -5.52 25.61
N ALA A 402 11.58 -4.56 25.99
CA ALA A 402 11.32 -4.30 27.39
C ALA A 402 10.67 -5.57 27.95
N THR A 403 11.40 -6.27 28.81
CA THR A 403 10.86 -7.38 29.60
C THR A 403 10.45 -6.81 30.95
N PRO A 404 9.16 -6.60 31.27
CA PRO A 404 8.76 -6.48 32.66
C PRO A 404 8.65 -7.89 33.21
N GLY A 405 9.59 -8.22 34.10
CA GLY A 405 9.60 -9.45 34.87
C GLY A 405 8.27 -9.65 35.60
N ARG A 406 7.81 -10.90 35.51
CA ARG A 406 6.78 -11.52 36.33
C ARG A 406 7.24 -11.62 37.79
N GLY A 407 6.35 -11.33 38.73
CA GLY A 407 6.48 -11.65 40.16
C GLY A 407 6.51 -10.38 41.02
N GLY A 408 5.71 -10.23 42.07
CA GLY A 408 4.86 -11.16 42.78
C GLY A 408 3.97 -10.36 43.73
N TRP A 409 3.02 -11.08 44.29
CA TRP A 409 1.99 -10.64 45.20
C TRP A 409 2.59 -10.01 46.45
N ASP A 410 2.15 -8.82 46.83
CA ASP A 410 1.84 -8.46 48.23
C ASP A 410 1.12 -7.09 48.29
N LYS A 411 -0.08 -7.13 48.84
CA LYS A 411 -0.83 -6.02 49.45
C LYS A 411 -1.23 -6.52 50.85
N PRO A 412 -1.66 -5.66 51.81
CA PRO A 412 -1.62 -4.19 51.87
C PRO A 412 -1.23 -3.63 53.26
N ALA A 413 -1.09 -2.31 53.40
CA ALA A 413 -1.48 -1.60 54.62
C ALA A 413 -1.89 -0.15 54.33
N TRP A 414 -2.84 0.31 55.14
CA TRP A 414 -3.80 1.40 54.96
C TRP A 414 -3.37 2.69 55.67
N SER A 415 -3.78 3.87 55.14
CA SER A 415 -4.19 5.14 55.82
C SER A 415 -3.65 6.37 55.05
N ASN A 416 -4.45 7.07 54.24
CA ASN A 416 -5.42 8.12 54.59
C ASN A 416 -4.78 9.38 55.20
N THR A 417 -4.75 10.51 54.45
CA THR A 417 -5.38 11.81 54.79
C THR A 417 -4.91 12.97 53.89
N GLY A 418 -5.87 13.75 53.38
CA GLY A 418 -5.77 15.19 53.00
C GLY A 418 -5.01 15.50 51.70
N GLY A 419 -5.53 16.19 50.68
CA GLY A 419 -6.55 17.25 50.66
C GLY A 419 -5.87 18.61 50.51
N GLY A 420 -6.02 19.27 49.35
CA GLY A 420 -5.81 20.72 49.22
C GLY A 420 -4.92 21.23 48.08
N SER A 421 -5.57 21.65 47.00
CA SER A 421 -5.37 22.87 46.18
C SER A 421 -4.09 23.72 46.30
N GLY A 422 -3.62 24.23 45.16
CA GLY A 422 -3.21 25.64 45.06
C GLY A 422 -1.93 25.92 44.28
N ASN A 423 -2.09 26.64 43.17
CA ASN A 423 -1.09 27.32 42.34
C ASN A 423 0.02 28.04 43.12
N ALA A 424 1.21 28.19 42.54
CA ALA A 424 1.83 29.49 42.25
C ALA A 424 3.25 29.36 41.69
N TRP A 425 3.49 30.07 40.59
CA TRP A 425 4.80 30.41 40.07
C TRP A 425 5.47 31.47 40.95
N GLY A 426 6.80 31.39 41.13
CA GLY A 426 7.56 32.52 41.65
C GLY A 426 8.98 32.21 42.15
N SER A 427 9.96 32.45 41.28
CA SER A 427 11.30 33.03 41.54
C SER A 427 12.26 32.41 42.58
N GLY A 428 13.50 32.14 42.14
CA GLY A 428 14.66 32.14 43.04
C GLY A 428 15.76 31.15 42.64
N GLY A 429 16.89 31.68 42.15
CA GLY A 429 18.05 30.89 41.71
C GLY A 429 18.75 30.11 42.83
N GLY A 430 19.39 28.99 42.44
CA GLY A 430 20.15 28.14 43.35
C GLY A 430 20.96 27.06 42.62
N ARG A 431 22.23 27.39 42.38
CA ARG A 431 23.42 26.56 42.13
C ARG A 431 23.25 25.03 42.30
N ALA A 432 23.57 24.28 41.24
CA ALA A 432 23.71 22.82 41.28
C ALA A 432 24.79 22.37 42.30
N PRO A 433 24.52 21.38 43.18
CA PRO A 433 25.56 20.73 43.98
C PRO A 433 26.42 19.84 43.08
N GLY A 434 27.75 20.02 43.16
CA GLY A 434 28.70 19.12 42.50
C GLY A 434 28.64 17.70 43.08
N PRO A 435 29.05 16.67 42.32
CA PRO A 435 29.01 15.29 42.78
C PRO A 435 30.06 15.06 43.89
N ASP A 436 29.59 14.52 45.01
CA ASP A 436 30.39 14.06 46.16
C ASP A 436 31.37 12.95 45.71
N PRO A 437 32.69 13.08 45.93
CA PRO A 437 33.69 12.13 45.42
C PRO A 437 33.72 10.75 46.10
N ASN A 438 32.87 10.46 47.09
CA ASN A 438 33.17 9.36 48.01
C ASN A 438 32.07 8.31 48.25
N ARG A 439 31.26 7.97 47.24
CA ARG A 439 30.15 7.01 47.43
C ARG A 439 30.21 5.64 46.76
N TYR A 440 31.27 5.23 46.07
CA TYR A 440 31.43 3.82 45.65
C TYR A 440 32.90 3.37 45.55
N PRO A 441 33.37 2.43 46.39
CA PRO A 441 34.64 1.75 46.18
C PRO A 441 34.46 0.56 45.23
N ASN A 442 35.32 0.49 44.20
CA ASN A 442 35.60 -0.66 43.33
C ASN A 442 34.42 -1.33 42.60
N ALA A 443 34.15 -0.88 41.37
CA ALA A 443 33.59 -1.71 40.30
C ALA A 443 34.56 -1.70 39.09
N PRO A 444 34.80 -2.84 38.42
CA PRO A 444 35.84 -2.96 37.40
C PRO A 444 35.53 -2.10 36.17
N ARG A 445 36.53 -1.33 35.73
CA ARG A 445 36.50 -0.59 34.47
C ARG A 445 36.36 -1.58 33.31
N ALA A 446 35.22 -1.58 32.63
CA ALA A 446 35.05 -2.31 31.39
C ALA A 446 35.86 -1.60 30.29
N ASN A 447 36.93 -2.27 29.87
CA ASN A 447 37.70 -1.93 28.67
C ASN A 447 36.77 -1.93 27.46
N PHE A 448 36.58 -0.76 26.84
CA PHE A 448 36.03 -0.65 25.50
C PHE A 448 37.17 -0.60 24.49
N GLU A 449 37.75 -1.76 24.20
CA GLU A 449 38.41 -1.99 22.93
C GLU A 449 38.12 -3.42 22.45
N THR A 450 37.66 -3.51 21.19
CA THR A 450 37.61 -4.67 20.30
C THR A 450 36.59 -5.79 20.57
N ARG A 451 35.38 -5.65 20.02
CA ARG A 451 34.72 -6.76 19.28
C ARG A 451 34.00 -6.22 18.04
N ARG A 452 34.37 -6.77 16.88
CA ARG A 452 33.77 -6.52 15.56
C ARG A 452 32.39 -7.20 15.51
N PRO A 453 31.37 -6.64 14.83
CA PRO A 453 30.00 -7.20 14.83
C PRO A 453 29.77 -8.30 13.77
N ASP A 454 30.81 -9.06 13.39
CA ASP A 454 30.76 -10.01 12.27
C ASP A 454 30.65 -11.49 12.67
N GLU A 455 30.45 -11.81 13.95
CA GLU A 455 30.45 -13.22 14.41
C GLU A 455 29.04 -13.73 14.72
N HIS A 456 28.58 -14.70 13.93
CA HIS A 456 27.48 -15.56 14.32
C HIS A 456 27.88 -16.35 15.59
N PRO A 457 27.00 -16.52 16.59
CA PRO A 457 27.33 -17.13 17.87
C PRO A 457 27.61 -18.64 17.81
N PHE A 458 27.43 -19.28 16.64
CA PHE A 458 27.75 -20.70 16.42
C PHE A 458 28.54 -20.86 15.11
N SER A 459 29.37 -21.89 15.05
CA SER A 459 30.12 -22.24 13.84
C SER A 459 29.36 -23.26 12.98
N VAL A 460 29.53 -23.20 11.65
CA VAL A 460 29.05 -24.26 10.75
C VAL A 460 29.73 -25.58 11.13
N GLY A 461 28.95 -26.65 11.29
CA GLY A 461 29.38 -27.95 11.79
C GLY A 461 29.23 -28.15 13.29
N GLN A 462 28.85 -27.11 14.05
CA GLN A 462 28.62 -27.22 15.50
C GLN A 462 27.32 -27.96 15.82
N ASN A 463 27.34 -28.81 16.85
CA ASN A 463 26.15 -29.46 17.38
C ASN A 463 25.40 -28.51 18.32
N VAL A 464 24.08 -28.43 18.13
CA VAL A 464 23.18 -27.55 18.85
C VAL A 464 21.91 -28.30 19.24
N VAL A 465 21.29 -27.91 20.35
CA VAL A 465 20.01 -28.43 20.83
C VAL A 465 18.94 -27.35 20.72
N HIS A 466 17.81 -27.70 20.12
CA HIS A 466 16.61 -26.87 20.05
C HIS A 466 15.50 -27.47 20.92
N ALA A 467 14.85 -26.65 21.75
CA ALA A 467 13.83 -27.10 22.70
C ALA A 467 12.67 -27.91 22.07
N LYS A 468 12.32 -27.61 20.81
CA LYS A 468 11.25 -28.30 20.06
C LYS A 468 11.75 -29.40 19.12
N PHE A 469 12.97 -29.30 18.60
CA PHE A 469 13.43 -30.13 17.48
C PHE A 469 14.60 -31.06 17.86
N GLY A 470 15.05 -30.99 19.12
CA GLY A 470 16.11 -31.85 19.65
C GLY A 470 17.50 -31.45 19.14
N GLU A 471 18.41 -32.42 19.13
CA GLU A 471 19.79 -32.26 18.68
C GLU A 471 19.87 -32.12 17.15
N GLY A 472 20.70 -31.18 16.68
CA GLY A 472 21.00 -30.98 15.28
C GLY A 472 22.39 -30.37 15.05
N THR A 473 22.81 -30.36 13.79
CA THR A 473 24.10 -29.78 13.39
C THR A 473 23.87 -28.56 12.51
N VAL A 474 24.57 -27.46 12.79
CA VAL A 474 24.51 -26.23 12.01
C VAL A 474 25.15 -26.47 10.63
N ILE A 475 24.44 -26.14 9.55
CA ILE A 475 24.90 -26.34 8.16
C ILE A 475 25.27 -25.01 7.51
N ASN A 476 24.52 -23.94 7.76
CA ASN A 476 24.73 -22.67 7.06
C ASN A 476 24.15 -21.48 7.85
N PHE A 477 24.58 -20.28 7.49
CA PHE A 477 24.01 -19.01 7.94
C PHE A 477 23.63 -18.13 6.75
N GLU A 478 22.59 -17.33 6.93
CA GLU A 478 22.14 -16.33 5.97
C GLU A 478 21.78 -15.03 6.70
N GLY A 479 22.11 -13.87 6.13
CA GLY A 479 21.89 -12.57 6.77
C GLY A 479 22.94 -12.18 7.81
N ARG A 480 22.80 -10.99 8.42
CA ARG A 480 23.71 -10.46 9.45
C ARG A 480 22.92 -9.84 10.59
N GLY A 481 23.50 -9.85 11.79
CA GLY A 481 22.89 -9.20 12.96
C GLY A 481 21.56 -9.85 13.36
N LEU A 482 20.52 -9.03 13.51
CA LEU A 482 19.21 -9.43 14.03
C LEU A 482 18.38 -10.25 13.01
N ASP A 483 18.64 -10.08 11.72
CA ASP A 483 17.98 -10.81 10.64
C ASP A 483 18.69 -12.11 10.25
N ALA A 484 19.73 -12.49 11.01
CA ALA A 484 20.49 -13.71 10.74
C ALA A 484 19.59 -14.95 10.91
N ARG A 485 19.59 -15.81 9.90
CA ARG A 485 18.96 -17.12 9.91
C ARG A 485 20.04 -18.19 9.93
N VAL A 486 19.79 -19.27 10.67
CA VAL A 486 20.65 -20.43 10.78
C VAL A 486 19.92 -21.66 10.23
N GLN A 487 20.61 -22.39 9.37
CA GLN A 487 20.13 -23.67 8.86
C GLN A 487 20.68 -24.79 9.75
N VAL A 488 19.80 -25.57 10.38
CA VAL A 488 20.17 -26.68 11.27
C VAL A 488 19.54 -27.97 10.75
N LYS A 489 20.33 -29.04 10.69
CA LYS A 489 19.84 -30.40 10.40
C LYS A 489 19.67 -31.17 11.69
N PHE A 490 18.40 -31.33 12.07
CA PHE A 490 17.99 -32.08 13.26
C PHE A 490 17.95 -33.57 12.97
N ARG A 491 18.29 -34.40 13.98
CA ARG A 491 18.33 -35.86 13.83
C ARG A 491 16.98 -36.48 13.49
N THR A 492 15.89 -35.93 14.03
CA THR A 492 14.53 -36.48 13.88
C THR A 492 13.66 -35.70 12.88
N GLU A 493 13.99 -34.43 12.62
CA GLU A 493 13.09 -33.48 11.95
C GLU A 493 13.64 -32.92 10.62
N GLY A 494 14.81 -33.41 10.18
CA GLY A 494 15.44 -32.95 8.93
C GLY A 494 16.04 -31.55 9.01
N THR A 495 16.27 -30.92 7.86
CA THR A 495 16.90 -29.59 7.76
C THR A 495 15.86 -28.47 7.87
N LYS A 496 16.04 -27.54 8.81
CA LYS A 496 15.14 -26.38 8.99
C LYS A 496 15.92 -25.07 9.07
N TRP A 497 15.31 -24.01 8.52
CA TRP A 497 15.78 -22.63 8.66
C TRP A 497 15.13 -21.97 9.86
N LEU A 498 15.94 -21.49 10.79
CA LEU A 498 15.49 -20.83 12.01
C LEU A 498 16.06 -19.41 12.07
N ALA A 499 15.24 -18.43 12.44
CA ALA A 499 15.75 -17.10 12.75
C ALA A 499 16.58 -17.17 14.03
N LEU A 500 17.86 -16.78 13.97
CA LEU A 500 18.86 -16.99 15.02
C LEU A 500 18.43 -16.39 16.37
N GLN A 501 17.73 -15.25 16.33
CA GLN A 501 17.21 -14.57 17.53
C GLN A 501 16.09 -15.35 18.25
N TYR A 502 15.31 -16.14 17.50
CA TYR A 502 14.17 -16.89 18.04
C TYR A 502 14.44 -18.38 18.20
N ALA A 503 15.49 -18.89 17.55
CA ALA A 503 15.84 -20.30 17.55
C ALA A 503 16.22 -20.83 18.95
N LYS A 504 16.64 -19.97 19.88
CA LYS A 504 17.06 -20.36 21.25
C LYS A 504 17.92 -21.63 21.27
N LEU A 505 18.85 -21.72 20.32
CA LEU A 505 19.76 -22.86 20.20
C LEU A 505 20.75 -22.83 21.35
N THR A 506 21.02 -23.99 21.93
CA THR A 506 22.05 -24.16 22.96
C THR A 506 23.15 -25.07 22.41
N PRO A 507 24.45 -24.81 22.69
CA PRO A 507 25.50 -25.76 22.34
C PRO A 507 25.19 -27.12 23.00
N ALA A 508 25.25 -28.20 22.21
CA ALA A 508 25.04 -29.57 22.69
C ALA A 508 26.27 -30.12 23.40
#